data_AF-A0A925WC84-F1
#
_entry.id   AF-A0A925WC84-F1
#
_cell.length_a   1.000
_cell.length_b   1.000
_cell.length_c   1.000
_cell.angle_alpha   90.00
_cell.angle_beta   90.00
_cell.angle_gamma   90.00
#
_symmetry.space_group_name_H-M   'P 1'
#
loop_
_entity.id
_entity.type
_entity.pdbx_description
1 polymer ?
#
loop_
_entity_poly.entity_id
_entity_poly.type
_entity_poly.pdbx_seq_one_letter_code
_entity_poly.pdbx_strand_id
1 'polypeptide(L)'
;MTAVSGTGRTRVSRQARIVELITQRQVHSQSELLAMLEADGIGTTQATLSRDLDELGAVKLRGADGGTPVYVIPDDGSPVRGIEGGTARLARLLGDLLV
;
A
#
# COMPACT_ATOMS: atom_id res chain seq x y z
N MET A 1 -26.65 13.74 -16.29
CA MET A 1 -27.26 12.46 -15.86
C MET A 1 -26.16 11.43 -15.96
N THR A 2 -25.53 10.97 -14.87
CA THR A 2 -26.13 10.32 -13.69
C THR A 2 -25.27 10.60 -12.46
N ALA A 3 -25.88 11.08 -11.38
CA ALA A 3 -25.23 11.19 -10.09
C ALA A 3 -25.05 9.78 -9.51
N VAL A 4 -23.80 9.32 -9.39
CA VAL A 4 -23.49 8.12 -8.61
C VAL A 4 -23.67 8.50 -7.14
N SER A 5 -24.82 8.10 -6.58
CA SER A 5 -25.13 8.24 -5.17
C SER A 5 -24.11 7.47 -4.34
N GLY A 6 -23.30 8.21 -3.58
CA GLY A 6 -22.35 7.67 -2.63
C GLY A 6 -23.06 6.87 -1.55
N THR A 7 -22.84 5.55 -1.57
CA THR A 7 -22.94 4.77 -0.34
C THR A 7 -21.61 4.95 0.37
N GLY A 8 -21.50 6.01 1.17
CA GLY A 8 -20.29 6.27 1.95
C GLY A 8 -20.08 5.15 2.98
N ARG A 9 -19.44 4.05 2.57
CA ARG A 9 -18.86 3.10 3.53
C ARG A 9 -17.92 3.90 4.43
N THR A 10 -18.05 3.70 5.74
CA THR A 10 -17.27 4.41 6.76
C THR A 10 -15.77 4.28 6.46
N ARG A 11 -14.95 5.22 6.97
CA ARG A 11 -13.48 5.15 6.83
C ARG A 11 -12.94 3.76 7.19
N VAL A 12 -13.40 3.20 8.31
CA VAL A 12 -13.02 1.86 8.78
C VAL A 12 -13.36 0.79 7.73
N SER A 13 -14.56 0.81 7.16
CA SER A 13 -14.97 -0.17 6.16
C SER A 13 -14.18 -0.04 4.85
N ARG A 14 -13.88 1.19 4.42
CA ARG A 14 -13.03 1.42 3.25
C ARG A 14 -11.60 0.95 3.49
N GLN A 15 -11.02 1.27 4.65
CA GLN A 15 -9.68 0.82 5.02
C GLN A 15 -9.58 -0.70 5.10
N ALA A 16 -10.56 -1.37 5.72
CA ALA A 16 -10.62 -2.83 5.74
C ALA A 16 -10.64 -3.43 4.32
N ARG A 17 -11.39 -2.81 3.39
CA ARG A 17 -11.42 -3.25 1.99
C ARG A 17 -10.10 -2.97 1.26
N ILE A 18 -9.45 -1.84 1.52
CA ILE A 18 -8.11 -1.54 0.99
C ILE A 18 -7.12 -2.62 1.40
N VAL A 19 -7.12 -3.01 2.69
CA VAL A 19 -6.26 -4.09 3.19
C VAL A 19 -6.52 -5.38 2.42
N GLU A 20 -7.79 -5.79 2.33
CA GLU A 20 -8.18 -7.01 1.64
C GLU A 20 -7.72 -7.02 0.17
N LEU A 21 -7.92 -5.92 -0.57
CA LEU A 21 -7.52 -5.81 -1.97
C LEU A 21 -5.99 -5.90 -2.15
N ILE A 22 -5.22 -5.21 -1.30
CA ILE A 22 -3.75 -5.23 -1.34
C ILE A 22 -3.20 -6.61 -0.95
N THR A 23 -3.84 -7.32 -0.02
CA THR A 23 -3.43 -8.68 0.37
C THR A 23 -3.75 -9.73 -0.69
N GLN A 24 -4.88 -9.59 -1.40
CA GLN A 24 -5.34 -10.58 -2.38
C GLN A 24 -4.77 -10.38 -3.78
N ARG A 25 -4.32 -9.17 -4.12
CA ARG A 25 -3.94 -8.79 -5.49
C ARG A 25 -2.68 -7.95 -5.51
N GLN A 26 -1.92 -8.06 -6.60
CA GLN A 26 -0.82 -7.14 -6.87
C GLN A 26 -1.39 -5.80 -7.33
N VAL A 27 -1.39 -4.80 -6.44
CA VAL A 27 -1.87 -3.45 -6.73
C VAL A 27 -0.68 -2.56 -7.06
N HIS A 28 -0.61 -2.07 -8.29
CA HIS A 28 0.53 -1.31 -8.81
C HIS A 28 0.35 0.21 -8.72
N SER A 29 -0.88 0.72 -8.55
CA SER A 29 -1.12 2.16 -8.46
C SER A 29 -2.36 2.52 -7.64
N GLN A 30 -2.41 3.77 -7.16
CA GLN A 30 -3.60 4.28 -6.49
C GLN A 30 -4.80 4.39 -7.43
N SER A 31 -4.59 4.75 -8.70
CA SER A 31 -5.67 4.81 -9.70
C SER A 31 -6.30 3.44 -9.94
N GLU A 32 -5.49 2.39 -9.98
CA GLU A 32 -5.96 1.01 -10.05
C GLU A 32 -6.77 0.64 -8.80
N LEU A 33 -6.26 0.95 -7.61
CA LEU A 33 -6.97 0.68 -6.37
C LEU A 33 -8.29 1.46 -6.25
N LEU A 34 -8.34 2.71 -6.74
CA LEU A 34 -9.57 3.48 -6.85
C LEU A 34 -10.59 2.77 -7.73
N ALA A 35 -10.18 2.29 -8.91
CA ALA A 35 -11.08 1.58 -9.81
C ALA A 35 -11.63 0.28 -9.19
N MET A 36 -10.80 -0.45 -8.42
CA MET A 36 -11.26 -1.63 -7.67
C MET A 36 -12.28 -1.26 -6.58
N LEU A 37 -12.01 -0.20 -5.81
CA LEU A 37 -12.92 0.28 -4.78
C LEU A 37 -14.24 0.76 -5.38
N GLU A 38 -14.20 1.48 -6.50
CA GLU A 38 -15.40 1.92 -7.23
C GLU A 38 -16.22 0.74 -7.74
N ALA A 39 -15.56 -0.31 -8.26
CA ALA A 39 -16.23 -1.54 -8.68
C ALA A 39 -16.93 -2.27 -7.52
N ASP A 40 -16.40 -2.14 -6.30
CA ASP A 40 -17.02 -2.63 -5.06
C ASP A 40 -18.10 -1.70 -4.47
N GLY A 41 -18.43 -0.61 -5.18
CA GLY A 41 -19.39 0.41 -4.76
C GLY A 41 -18.85 1.40 -3.72
N ILE A 42 -17.53 1.48 -3.54
CA ILE A 42 -16.85 2.38 -2.61
C ILE A 42 -16.29 3.57 -3.37
N GLY A 43 -17.15 4.58 -3.58
CA GLY A 43 -16.71 5.86 -4.14
C GLY A 43 -15.80 6.61 -3.19
N THR A 44 -14.60 6.98 -3.64
CA THR A 44 -13.66 7.83 -2.89
C THR A 44 -12.80 8.66 -3.84
N THR A 45 -11.97 9.54 -3.31
CA THR A 45 -11.05 10.36 -4.11
C THR A 45 -9.62 9.86 -3.97
N GLN A 46 -8.75 10.21 -4.91
CA GLN A 46 -7.32 9.92 -4.80
C GLN A 46 -6.70 10.50 -3.52
N ALA A 47 -7.09 11.71 -3.11
CA ALA A 47 -6.58 12.34 -1.90
C ALA A 47 -6.99 11.57 -0.64
N THR A 48 -8.23 11.06 -0.59
CA THR A 48 -8.72 10.22 0.51
C THR A 48 -8.00 8.89 0.54
N LEU A 49 -7.86 8.23 -0.62
CA LEU A 49 -7.16 6.96 -0.73
C LEU A 49 -5.69 7.08 -0.32
N SER A 50 -5.01 8.16 -0.72
CA SER A 50 -3.62 8.40 -0.32
C SER A 50 -3.49 8.46 1.21
N ARG A 51 -4.39 9.20 1.87
CA ARG A 51 -4.39 9.29 3.34
C ARG A 51 -4.69 7.94 3.99
N ASP A 52 -5.64 7.17 3.46
CA ASP A 52 -5.94 5.84 3.98
C ASP A 52 -4.72 4.90 3.85
N LEU A 53 -4.01 4.94 2.72
CA LEU A 53 -2.78 4.17 2.51
C LEU A 53 -1.67 4.59 3.49
N ASP A 54 -1.48 5.90 3.70
CA ASP A 54 -0.50 6.42 4.64
C ASP A 54 -0.81 5.96 6.08
N GLU A 55 -2.07 6.04 6.49
CA GLU A 55 -2.53 5.62 7.83
C GLU A 55 -2.46 4.10 8.02
N LEU A 56 -2.66 3.32 6.96
CA LEU A 56 -2.47 1.87 6.96
C LEU A 56 -0.99 1.48 6.88
N GLY A 57 -0.06 2.43 6.72
CA GLY A 57 1.36 2.13 6.56
C GLY A 57 1.68 1.38 5.25
N ALA A 58 0.84 1.54 4.23
CA ALA A 58 1.04 0.88 2.94
C ALA A 58 2.28 1.45 2.24
N VAL A 59 3.19 0.57 1.83
CA VAL A 59 4.42 0.93 1.13
C VAL A 59 4.48 0.28 -0.24
N LYS A 60 5.16 0.93 -1.18
CA LYS A 60 5.37 0.39 -2.52
C LYS A 60 6.71 -0.32 -2.59
N LEU A 61 6.69 -1.64 -2.71
CA LEU A 61 7.91 -2.45 -2.79
C LEU A 61 8.19 -2.91 -4.20
N ARG A 62 9.49 -3.04 -4.50
CA ARG A 62 9.98 -3.68 -5.72
C ARG A 62 10.53 -5.06 -5.35
N GLY A 63 10.18 -6.08 -6.13
CA GLY A 63 10.78 -7.41 -5.98
C GLY A 63 12.27 -7.40 -6.27
N ALA A 64 13.01 -8.40 -5.75
CA ALA A 64 14.46 -8.55 -5.97
C ALA A 64 14.83 -8.78 -7.44
N ASP A 65 13.86 -9.20 -8.26
CA ASP A 65 13.96 -9.33 -9.71
C ASP A 65 13.85 -8.00 -10.46
N GLY A 66 13.64 -6.88 -9.74
CA GLY A 66 13.44 -5.56 -10.34
C GLY A 66 12.05 -5.37 -10.95
N GLY A 67 11.08 -6.22 -10.62
CA GLY A 67 9.72 -6.18 -11.17
C GLY A 67 8.94 -4.89 -10.92
N THR A 68 7.71 -4.80 -11.44
CA THR A 68 6.87 -3.61 -11.24
C THR A 68 6.51 -3.46 -9.75
N PRO A 69 6.71 -2.27 -9.14
CA PRO A 69 6.43 -2.11 -7.73
C PRO A 69 4.95 -2.31 -7.39
N VAL A 70 4.67 -2.95 -6.26
CA VAL A 70 3.33 -3.24 -5.74
C VAL A 70 3.16 -2.64 -4.35
N TYR A 71 1.93 -2.27 -4.00
CA TYR A 71 1.59 -1.92 -2.64
C TYR A 71 1.59 -3.16 -1.75
N VAL A 72 2.07 -2.99 -0.52
CA VAL A 72 1.97 -3.97 0.56
C VAL A 72 1.69 -3.22 1.86
N ILE A 73 0.99 -3.87 2.79
CA ILE A 73 0.76 -3.37 4.15
C ILE A 73 1.55 -4.29 5.09
N PRO A 74 2.61 -3.80 5.74
CA PRO A 74 3.36 -4.59 6.71
C PRO A 74 2.49 -4.92 7.93
N ASP A 75 2.49 -6.17 8.36
CA ASP A 75 1.96 -6.53 9.69
C ASP A 75 3.01 -6.18 10.75
N ASP A 76 2.54 -5.74 11.92
CA ASP A 76 3.40 -5.45 13.07
C ASP A 76 4.27 -6.68 13.40
N GLY A 77 5.60 -6.52 13.22
CA GLY A 77 6.59 -7.58 13.47
C GLY A 77 7.03 -8.40 12.25
N SER A 78 6.42 -8.18 11.08
CA SER A 78 6.87 -8.82 9.83
C SER A 78 7.87 -7.94 9.09
N PRO A 79 9.13 -8.39 8.89
CA PRO A 79 10.08 -7.60 8.13
C PRO A 79 9.61 -7.47 6.68
N VAL A 80 9.48 -6.22 6.24
CA VAL A 80 9.19 -5.84 4.86
C VAL A 80 10.31 -6.35 3.94
N ARG A 81 10.16 -7.58 3.43
CA ARG A 81 11.12 -8.19 2.49
C ARG A 81 10.94 -7.53 1.12
N GLY A 82 11.95 -6.78 0.67
CA GLY A 82 11.93 -6.12 -0.63
C GLY A 82 12.63 -4.76 -0.67
N ILE A 83 13.01 -4.21 0.49
CA ILE A 83 13.91 -3.04 0.53
C ILE A 83 15.35 -3.55 0.42
N GLU A 84 15.79 -3.93 -0.77
CA GLU A 84 17.23 -4.10 -1.01
C GLU A 84 17.92 -2.75 -0.78
N GLY A 85 18.82 -2.71 0.20
CA GLY A 85 19.71 -1.58 0.43
C GLY A 85 19.47 -0.78 1.71
N GLY A 86 18.28 -0.84 2.33
CA GLY A 86 18.00 -0.07 3.56
C GLY A 86 18.84 -0.55 4.75
N THR A 87 18.68 -1.82 5.12
CA THR A 87 19.45 -2.44 6.20
C THR A 87 20.84 -2.88 5.75
N ALA A 88 21.02 -3.25 4.49
CA ALA A 88 22.33 -3.68 3.98
C ALA A 88 23.36 -2.54 3.97
N ARG A 89 22.95 -1.32 3.58
CA ARG A 89 23.81 -0.13 3.66
C ARG A 89 24.11 0.24 5.11
N LEU A 90 23.08 0.17 5.98
CA LEU A 90 23.26 0.44 7.41
C LEU A 90 24.22 -0.57 8.06
N ALA A 91 24.08 -1.86 7.77
CA ALA A 91 24.93 -2.93 8.30
C ALA A 91 26.40 -2.73 7.88
N ARG A 92 26.65 -2.31 6.63
CA ARG A 92 28.00 -1.95 6.17
C ARG A 92 28.57 -0.76 6.94
N LEU A 93 27.80 0.33 7.08
CA LEU A 93 28.23 1.52 7.81
C LEU A 93 28.49 1.24 9.30
N LEU A 94 27.68 0.39 9.92
CA LEU A 94 27.89 -0.03 11.31
C LEU A 94 29.15 -0.91 11.45
N GLY A 95 29.42 -1.78 10.48
CA GLY A 95 30.66 -2.57 10.45
C GLY A 95 31.91 -1.70 10.34
N ASP A 96 31.87 -0.64 9.54
CA ASP A 96 32.99 0.30 9.37
C ASP A 96 33.26 1.14 10.64
N LEU A 97 32.27 1.29 11.54
CA LEU A 97 32.37 2.06 12.79
C LEU A 97 32.74 1.23 14.02
N LEU A 98 32.65 -0.10 13.94
CA LEU A 98 32.96 -1.03 15.03
C LEU A 98 34.40 -1.56 14.96
N VAL A 99 35.24 -0.96 14.12
CA VAL A 99 36.70 -1.20 14.03
C VAL A 99 37.45 -0.18 14.85
#